data_AF-A0A7J9YG22-F1
#
_entry.id   AF-A0A7J9YG22-F1
#
_cell.length_a   1.000
_cell.length_b   1.000
_cell.length_c   1.000
_cell.angle_alpha   90.00
_cell.angle_beta   90.00
_cell.angle_gamma   90.00
#
_symmetry.space_group_name_H-M   'P 1'
#
loop_
_entity.id
_entity.type
_entity.pdbx_description
1 polymer ?
#
loop_
_entity_poly.entity_id
_entity_poly.type
_entity_poly.pdbx_seq_one_letter_code
_entity_poly.pdbx_strand_id
1 'polypeptide(L)' 'MANGKKAAKDRIDPAWPQADDGDHPVSELAADRQGSLSPFGEVTFPQQTVPYVHPETEINKTP' A
#
# COMPACT_ATOMS: atom_id res chain seq x y z
N MET A 1 -33.54 10.45 11.19
CA MET A 1 -32.91 11.18 10.07
C MET A 1 -31.76 12.01 10.64
N ALA A 2 -30.51 11.56 10.50
CA ALA A 2 -29.34 12.31 11.01
C ALA A 2 -28.86 13.31 9.95
N ASN A 3 -28.70 14.56 10.36
CA ASN A 3 -28.35 15.70 9.51
C ASN A 3 -26.85 15.66 9.16
N GLY A 4 -26.49 15.59 7.88
CA GLY A 4 -25.10 15.51 7.41
C GLY A 4 -24.36 16.84 7.55
N LYS A 5 -23.19 16.83 8.22
CA LYS A 5 -22.33 18.02 8.37
C LYS A 5 -21.75 18.43 7.01
N LYS A 6 -21.77 19.73 6.69
CA LYS A 6 -21.16 20.28 5.47
C LYS A 6 -19.63 20.12 5.53
N ALA A 7 -19.04 19.49 4.52
CA ALA A 7 -17.59 19.33 4.39
C ALA A 7 -16.91 20.68 4.06
N ALA A 8 -15.75 20.95 4.66
CA ALA A 8 -14.96 22.15 4.42
C ALA A 8 -14.33 22.10 3.02
N LYS A 9 -14.38 23.22 2.29
CA LYS A 9 -14.04 23.35 0.86
C LYS A 9 -12.59 22.97 0.52
N ASP A 10 -11.70 22.99 1.51
CA ASP A 10 -10.26 22.76 1.34
C ASP A 10 -9.82 21.35 1.79
N ARG A 11 -10.76 20.52 2.27
CA ARG A 11 -10.46 19.13 2.61
C ARG A 11 -10.61 18.26 1.36
N ILE A 12 -9.53 18.13 0.60
CA ILE A 12 -9.42 17.12 -0.43
C ILE A 12 -9.13 15.80 0.30
N ASP A 13 -10.19 15.13 0.75
CA ASP A 13 -10.07 13.72 1.11
C ASP A 13 -9.73 12.99 -0.21
N PRO A 14 -8.60 12.26 -0.31
CA PRO A 14 -8.31 11.43 -1.47
C PRO A 14 -9.30 10.26 -1.48
N ALA A 15 -10.51 10.55 -1.95
CA ALA A 15 -11.51 9.54 -2.22
C ALA A 15 -11.03 8.74 -3.43
N TRP A 16 -11.24 7.43 -3.39
CA TRP A 16 -11.09 6.60 -4.56
C TRP A 16 -11.96 7.15 -5.70
N PRO A 17 -11.47 7.11 -6.96
CA PRO A 17 -12.27 7.51 -8.09
C PRO A 17 -13.59 6.74 -8.08
N GLN A 18 -14.70 7.43 -8.37
CA GLN A 18 -15.97 6.77 -8.57
C GLN A 18 -15.89 5.98 -9.88
N ALA A 19 -15.89 4.66 -9.76
CA ALA A 19 -15.95 3.74 -10.88
C ALA A 19 -17.41 3.64 -11.36
N ASP A 20 -17.61 3.46 -12.67
CA ASP A 20 -18.92 3.10 -13.22
C ASP A 20 -19.38 1.73 -12.69
N ASP A 21 -20.68 1.43 -12.78
CA ASP A 21 -21.22 0.16 -12.31
C ASP A 21 -20.59 -1.01 -13.11
N GLY A 22 -19.71 -1.78 -12.46
CA GLY A 22 -18.91 -2.85 -13.08
C GLY A 22 -17.44 -2.50 -13.34
N ASP A 23 -17.02 -1.27 -13.04
CA ASP A 23 -15.64 -0.82 -13.19
C ASP A 23 -14.81 -1.12 -11.91
N HIS A 24 -13.55 -1.51 -12.13
CA HIS A 24 -13.02 -2.73 -11.55
C HIS A 24 -12.51 -2.63 -10.09
N PRO A 25 -12.94 -3.51 -9.16
CA PRO A 25 -12.10 -3.85 -8.02
C PRO A 25 -10.89 -4.60 -8.58
N VAL A 26 -9.74 -3.93 -8.67
CA VAL A 26 -8.48 -4.57 -9.03
C VAL A 26 -8.17 -5.59 -7.93
N SER A 27 -8.52 -6.84 -8.21
CA SER A 27 -8.23 -8.00 -7.39
C SER A 27 -7.23 -8.87 -8.12
N GLU A 28 -6.50 -9.72 -7.40
CA GLU A 28 -5.58 -10.68 -8.03
C GLU A 28 -6.29 -11.55 -9.09
N LEU A 29 -7.60 -11.76 -8.96
CA LEU A 29 -8.44 -12.52 -9.89
C LEU A 29 -8.66 -11.80 -11.25
N ALA A 30 -8.59 -10.46 -11.25
CA ALA A 30 -8.86 -9.62 -12.42
C ALA A 30 -7.59 -9.09 -13.10
N ALA A 31 -6.40 -9.44 -12.60
CA ALA A 31 -5.12 -9.06 -13.18
C ALA A 31 -4.76 -9.93 -14.39
N ASP A 32 -4.08 -9.35 -15.38
CA ASP A 32 -3.56 -10.04 -16.57
C ASP A 32 -2.47 -11.06 -16.26
N ARG A 33 -1.81 -10.92 -15.10
CA ARG A 33 -0.85 -11.87 -14.55
C ARG A 33 -1.31 -12.39 -13.20
N GLN A 34 -1.29 -13.71 -13.06
CA GLN A 34 -1.56 -14.38 -11.80
C GLN A 34 -0.30 -14.40 -10.93
N GLY A 35 -0.43 -13.95 -9.67
CA GLY A 35 0.62 -13.99 -8.64
C GLY A 35 1.26 -12.63 -8.37
N SER A 36 1.90 -12.51 -7.20
CA SER A 36 2.74 -11.35 -6.92
C SER A 36 3.90 -11.35 -7.92
N LEU A 37 4.04 -10.28 -8.72
CA LEU A 37 5.37 -9.89 -9.21
C LEU A 37 6.17 -9.54 -7.95
N SER A 38 6.63 -10.57 -7.24
CA SER A 38 7.44 -10.41 -6.05
C SER A 38 8.56 -9.45 -6.44
N PRO A 39 8.78 -8.36 -5.69
CA PRO A 39 9.88 -7.45 -6.00
C PRO A 39 11.24 -8.17 -5.98
N PHE A 40 11.29 -9.38 -5.38
CA PHE A 40 12.47 -10.23 -5.31
C PHE A 40 12.61 -11.21 -6.50
N GLY A 41 11.63 -11.28 -7.42
CA GLY A 41 11.66 -12.20 -8.57
C GLY A 41 11.35 -13.66 -8.18
N GLU A 42 12.03 -14.61 -8.84
CA GLU A 42 11.92 -16.05 -8.56
C GLU A 42 12.68 -16.41 -7.27
N VAL A 43 11.98 -16.32 -6.13
CA VAL A 43 12.53 -16.64 -4.80
C VAL A 43 11.67 -17.71 -4.14
N THR A 44 12.29 -18.82 -3.74
CA THR A 44 11.62 -19.90 -3.00
C THR A 44 11.73 -19.67 -1.50
N PHE A 45 10.61 -19.64 -0.78
CA PHE A 45 10.60 -19.52 0.67
C PHE A 45 10.54 -20.90 1.34
N PRO A 46 11.13 -21.07 2.55
CA PRO A 46 11.87 -20.07 3.31
C PRO A 46 13.30 -19.87 2.78
N GLN A 47 13.77 -18.62 2.80
CA GLN A 47 15.15 -18.29 2.47
C GLN A 47 16.08 -18.60 3.65
N GLN A 48 17.26 -19.15 3.36
CA GLN A 48 18.27 -19.44 4.39
C GLN A 48 18.88 -18.16 4.98
N THR A 49 18.98 -17.11 4.18
CA THR A 49 19.49 -15.79 4.58
C THR A 49 18.64 -14.68 3.99
N VAL A 50 18.47 -13.61 4.74
CA VAL A 50 17.75 -12.41 4.30
C VAL A 50 18.71 -11.21 4.28
N PRO A 51 18.53 -10.22 3.38
CA PRO A 51 19.33 -8.99 3.36
C PRO A 51 18.94 -8.02 4.49
N TYR A 52 18.43 -8.54 5.62
CA TYR A 52 18.03 -7.74 6.76
C TYR A 52 19.27 -7.18 7.46
N VAL A 53 19.32 -5.86 7.59
CA VAL A 53 20.32 -5.15 8.38
C VAL A 53 19.60 -4.59 9.61
N HIS A 54 20.07 -4.96 10.80
CA HIS A 54 19.50 -4.44 12.04
C HIS A 54 19.84 -2.96 12.16
N PRO A 55 18.85 -2.06 12.27
CA PRO A 55 19.13 -0.64 12.41
C PRO A 55 19.78 -0.38 13.77
N GLU A 56 20.87 0.37 13.78
CA GLU A 56 21.51 0.86 15.00
C GLU A 56 21.25 2.36 15.15
N THR A 57 20.94 2.78 16.38
CA THR A 57 20.79 4.20 16.70
C THR A 57 22.16 4.77 17.07
N GLU A 58 22.69 5.68 16.25
CA GLU A 58 23.84 6.49 16.63
C GLU A 58 23.38 7.72 17.42
N ILE A 59 23.80 7.81 18.68
CA ILE A 59 23.54 9.00 19.51
C ILE A 59 24.47 10.14 19.04
N ASN A 60 23.91 11.31 18.78
CA ASN A 60 24.68 12.53 18.49
C ASN A 60 25.66 12.81 19.64
N LYS A 61 26.96 12.84 19.32
CA LYS A 61 28.05 13.06 20.30
C LYS A 61 28.39 14.53 20.52
N THR A 62 27.70 15.43 19.82
CA THR A 62 27.92 16.87 19.88
C THR A 62 26.63 17.56 20.33
N PRO A 63 26.69 18.46 21.31
CA PRO A 63 25.54 19.23 21.77
C PRO A 63 25.02 20.23 20.74
#